data_AF-P75285-F1
#
_entry.id   AF-P75285-F1
#
_cell.length_a   1.000
_cell.length_b   1.000
_cell.length_c   1.000
_cell.angle_alpha   90.00
_cell.angle_beta   90.00
_cell.angle_gamma   90.00
#
_symmetry.space_group_name_H-M   'P 1'
#
loop_
_entity.id
_entity.type
_entity.pdbx_description
1 polymer ?
#
loop_
_entity_poly.entity_id
_entity_poly.type
_entity_poly.pdbx_seq_one_letter_code
_entity_poly.pdbx_strand_id
1 'polypeptide(L)'
;MRDNIAKGITAGSNTQQTTYDPTRTEATLTTATTFALRRYDLAGRALYDLDFSKLNPQTPTRDQTGQITFNPFGGFGLSGAAPQQWNEVKDKVPVEVAQDPSNPYRFAVLLVPRSVVYYEQLQRGLALPNQGSSSGSGQQNTTIGAYGLKVKNAEADTAKSNEKLQGYESKSSNGSSSTSTTQRGGSSNENKVKALQVAVKKKSGSQGNSGDQGTEQVELESNDLANAPIKRGSNNNQQVQLKADDFGTAPSSSGSGTQDGTPTPWTPWLTTEQIHNDPAKFAASILILYDAPYARNRTAIDRVDHLDPKVMTANYPPSWRTPKWNHHGLWDWKARDVLLQTTGFFNPRRHPEWFDGGQTVADNEKTGFDVDNSENTKQGFQKEADSDKSAPIALPFEAYFANIGNLTWFEQALLVFGICLS
;
A
#
# COMPACT_ATOMS: atom_id res chain seq x y z
N MET A 1 -20.46 2.57 -22.93
CA MET A 1 -21.52 3.60 -22.82
C MET A 1 -21.99 3.67 -21.38
N ARG A 2 -22.54 4.81 -20.99
CA ARG A 2 -23.25 4.95 -19.72
C ARG A 2 -24.38 5.97 -19.83
N ASP A 3 -25.28 5.95 -18.86
CA ASP A 3 -26.16 7.09 -18.60
C ASP A 3 -25.33 8.26 -18.04
N ASN A 4 -25.13 9.29 -18.87
CA ASN A 4 -24.34 10.46 -18.51
C ASN A 4 -25.13 11.52 -17.70
N ILE A 5 -26.44 11.33 -17.51
CA ILE A 5 -27.27 12.24 -16.70
C ILE A 5 -27.27 11.80 -15.23
N ALA A 6 -26.96 10.52 -14.96
CA ALA A 6 -26.87 9.99 -13.61
C ALA A 6 -25.82 10.75 -12.77
N LYS A 7 -26.21 11.16 -11.56
CA LYS A 7 -25.36 11.97 -10.67
C LYS A 7 -24.17 11.19 -10.08
N GLY A 8 -24.28 9.86 -10.01
CA GLY A 8 -23.33 9.02 -9.29
C GLY A 8 -23.57 9.06 -7.78
N ILE A 9 -22.50 9.23 -7.01
CA ILE A 9 -22.53 9.42 -5.57
C ILE A 9 -22.92 10.88 -5.29
N THR A 10 -24.06 11.07 -4.63
CA THR A 10 -24.54 12.41 -4.28
C THR A 10 -24.02 12.80 -2.91
N ALA A 11 -23.17 13.83 -2.88
CA ALA A 11 -22.74 14.42 -1.63
C ALA A 11 -23.92 15.07 -0.91
N GLY A 12 -24.00 14.90 0.41
CA GLY A 12 -24.88 15.74 1.23
C GLY A 12 -24.64 17.22 0.89
N SER A 13 -25.70 17.98 0.65
CA SER A 13 -25.60 19.40 0.35
C SER A 13 -24.97 20.14 1.54
N ASN A 14 -24.03 21.05 1.26
CA ASN A 14 -23.17 21.80 2.19
C ASN A 14 -21.87 21.05 2.51
N THR A 15 -20.78 21.80 2.65
CA THR A 15 -19.37 21.40 2.85
C THR A 15 -19.07 20.43 4.01
N GLN A 16 -20.07 19.80 4.59
CA GLN A 16 -19.97 18.73 5.56
C GLN A 16 -19.74 17.41 4.81
N GLN A 17 -18.48 16.99 4.72
CA GLN A 17 -18.17 15.63 4.28
C GLN A 17 -18.78 14.62 5.25
N THR A 18 -19.39 13.56 4.70
CA THR A 18 -19.87 12.40 5.45
C THR A 18 -19.07 11.18 5.03
N THR A 19 -18.89 10.21 5.93
CA THR A 19 -18.34 8.91 5.59
C THR A 19 -19.39 8.08 4.86
N TYR A 20 -19.03 7.52 3.70
CA TYR A 20 -19.90 6.65 2.91
C TYR A 20 -19.51 5.18 3.11
N ASP A 21 -20.45 4.38 3.61
CA ASP A 21 -20.30 2.92 3.70
C ASP A 21 -20.19 2.30 2.29
N PRO A 22 -19.13 1.51 1.99
CA PRO A 22 -18.93 0.93 0.67
C PRO A 22 -20.11 0.10 0.16
N THR A 23 -20.71 -0.73 1.02
CA THR A 23 -21.80 -1.63 0.63
C THR A 23 -23.07 -0.86 0.25
N ARG A 24 -23.46 0.13 1.06
CA ARG A 24 -24.61 1.01 0.78
C ARG A 24 -24.38 1.87 -0.46
N THR A 25 -23.15 2.33 -0.65
CA THR A 25 -22.75 3.14 -1.81
C THR A 25 -22.92 2.36 -3.09
N GLU A 26 -22.36 1.14 -3.14
CA GLU A 26 -22.47 0.27 -4.31
C GLU A 26 -23.93 -0.11 -4.60
N ALA A 27 -24.71 -0.46 -3.57
CA ALA A 27 -26.13 -0.76 -3.73
C ALA A 27 -26.93 0.41 -4.33
N THR A 28 -26.66 1.64 -3.87
CA THR A 28 -27.31 2.85 -4.40
C THR A 28 -26.93 3.07 -5.87
N LEU A 29 -25.64 2.97 -6.19
CA LEU A 29 -25.15 3.13 -7.55
C LEU A 29 -25.72 2.09 -8.51
N THR A 30 -25.90 0.84 -8.08
CA THR A 30 -26.54 -0.22 -8.89
C THR A 30 -27.96 0.15 -9.31
N THR A 31 -28.73 0.81 -8.44
CA THR A 31 -30.09 1.26 -8.78
C THR A 31 -30.14 2.57 -9.56
N ALA A 32 -29.11 3.43 -9.43
CA ALA A 32 -29.14 4.80 -9.92
C ALA A 32 -28.33 5.04 -11.21
N THR A 33 -27.59 4.05 -11.69
CA THR A 33 -26.69 4.21 -12.85
C THR A 33 -26.87 3.07 -13.85
N THR A 34 -26.57 3.32 -15.14
CA THR A 34 -26.62 2.29 -16.20
C THR A 34 -25.34 2.34 -17.02
N PHE A 35 -24.75 1.16 -17.28
CA PHE A 35 -23.54 0.98 -18.07
C PHE A 35 -23.73 -0.19 -19.04
N ALA A 36 -23.13 -0.07 -20.23
CA ALA A 36 -23.18 -1.11 -21.26
C ALA A 36 -21.98 -1.03 -22.20
N LEU A 37 -21.71 -2.11 -22.94
CA LEU A 37 -20.92 -2.07 -24.17
C LEU A 37 -21.85 -1.85 -25.36
N ARG A 38 -21.43 -1.07 -26.36
CA ARG A 38 -22.14 -1.00 -27.66
C ARG A 38 -21.25 -1.53 -28.75
N ARG A 39 -21.77 -2.48 -29.50
CA ARG A 39 -21.11 -3.00 -30.70
C ARG A 39 -21.39 -2.08 -31.88
N TYR A 40 -20.34 -1.72 -32.61
CA TYR A 40 -20.43 -0.96 -33.84
C TYR A 40 -20.04 -1.82 -35.04
N ASP A 41 -20.59 -1.56 -36.22
CA ASP A 41 -20.10 -2.15 -37.46
C ASP A 41 -18.87 -1.39 -38.01
N LEU A 42 -18.36 -1.87 -39.15
CA LEU A 42 -17.22 -1.25 -39.83
C LEU A 42 -17.51 0.20 -40.31
N ALA A 43 -18.78 0.55 -40.51
CA ALA A 43 -19.21 1.88 -40.92
C ALA A 43 -19.47 2.83 -39.73
N GLY A 44 -19.18 2.40 -38.49
CA GLY A 44 -19.40 3.19 -37.28
C GLY A 44 -20.87 3.28 -36.85
N ARG A 45 -21.74 2.39 -37.35
CA ARG A 45 -23.16 2.33 -36.95
C ARG A 45 -23.33 1.41 -35.75
N ALA A 46 -24.11 1.86 -34.78
CA ALA A 46 -24.48 1.06 -33.61
C ALA A 46 -25.33 -0.15 -34.02
N LEU A 47 -24.96 -1.35 -33.55
CA LEU A 47 -25.69 -2.58 -33.81
C LEU A 47 -26.57 -3.00 -32.62
N TYR A 48 -25.97 -3.13 -31.44
CA TYR A 48 -26.66 -3.54 -30.21
C TYR A 48 -25.85 -3.16 -28.96
N ASP A 49 -26.55 -3.14 -27.84
CA ASP A 49 -25.97 -2.88 -26.52
C ASP A 49 -25.94 -4.18 -25.69
N LEU A 50 -24.86 -4.37 -24.94
CA LEU A 50 -24.69 -5.41 -23.93
C LEU A 50 -24.70 -4.74 -22.55
N ASP A 51 -25.89 -4.63 -21.97
CA ASP A 51 -26.09 -4.22 -20.57
C ASP A 51 -26.10 -5.49 -19.71
N PHE A 52 -24.97 -5.78 -19.06
CA PHE A 52 -24.80 -7.02 -18.27
C PHE A 52 -25.81 -7.15 -17.13
N SER A 53 -26.26 -6.04 -16.56
CA SER A 53 -27.26 -6.07 -15.46
C SER A 53 -28.62 -6.59 -15.91
N LYS A 54 -28.90 -6.52 -17.22
CA LYS A 54 -30.14 -6.96 -17.89
C LYS A 54 -29.94 -8.17 -18.80
N LEU A 55 -28.71 -8.64 -18.96
CA LEU A 55 -28.38 -9.75 -19.86
C LEU A 55 -28.60 -11.09 -19.15
N ASN A 56 -29.22 -12.04 -19.85
CA ASN A 56 -29.31 -13.45 -19.46
C ASN A 56 -28.42 -14.29 -20.39
N PRO A 57 -27.08 -14.23 -20.22
CA PRO A 57 -26.16 -14.90 -21.12
C PRO A 57 -26.21 -16.42 -20.91
N GLN A 58 -25.73 -17.15 -21.92
CA GLN A 58 -25.51 -18.58 -21.84
C GLN A 58 -24.04 -18.90 -22.13
N THR A 59 -23.51 -19.93 -21.49
CA THR A 59 -22.17 -20.44 -21.80
C THR A 59 -22.15 -21.10 -23.18
N PRO A 60 -21.07 -20.93 -23.96
CA PRO A 60 -20.97 -21.56 -25.25
C PRO A 60 -20.70 -23.06 -25.11
N THR A 61 -21.31 -23.87 -25.97
CA THR A 61 -20.98 -25.30 -26.09
C THR A 61 -19.63 -25.48 -26.77
N ARG A 62 -19.00 -26.62 -26.51
CA ARG A 62 -17.72 -27.03 -27.10
C ARG A 62 -17.85 -28.37 -27.78
N ASP A 63 -17.06 -28.59 -28.83
CA ASP A 63 -16.91 -29.90 -29.44
C ASP A 63 -15.95 -30.81 -28.65
N GLN A 64 -15.73 -32.02 -29.16
CA GLN A 64 -14.83 -33.03 -28.57
C GLN A 64 -13.36 -32.58 -28.45
N THR A 65 -12.95 -31.53 -29.17
CA THR A 65 -11.59 -30.97 -29.13
C THR A 65 -11.48 -29.78 -28.17
N GLY A 66 -12.60 -29.37 -27.56
CA GLY A 66 -12.66 -28.19 -26.69
C GLY A 66 -12.84 -26.87 -27.44
N GLN A 67 -13.02 -26.89 -28.76
CA GLN A 67 -13.28 -25.70 -29.57
C GLN A 67 -14.74 -25.26 -29.44
N ILE A 68 -14.97 -23.95 -29.48
CA ILE A 68 -16.33 -23.40 -29.39
C ILE A 68 -17.17 -23.82 -30.60
N THR A 69 -18.36 -24.34 -30.33
CA THR A 69 -19.34 -24.61 -31.40
C THR A 69 -19.76 -23.30 -32.06
N PHE A 70 -19.33 -23.07 -33.29
CA PHE A 70 -19.59 -21.83 -34.02
C PHE A 70 -19.91 -22.10 -35.49
N ASN A 71 -20.97 -21.43 -35.98
CA ASN A 71 -21.28 -21.33 -37.40
C ASN A 71 -21.48 -19.84 -37.76
N PRO A 72 -20.90 -19.31 -38.85
CA PRO A 72 -21.01 -17.88 -39.18
C PRO A 72 -22.43 -17.32 -39.28
N PHE A 73 -23.43 -18.15 -39.60
CA PHE A 73 -24.83 -17.74 -39.66
C PHE A 73 -25.60 -18.14 -38.39
N GLY A 74 -25.43 -19.37 -37.92
CA GLY A 74 -26.11 -19.87 -36.72
C GLY A 74 -25.64 -19.21 -35.42
N GLY A 75 -24.38 -18.77 -35.38
CA GLY A 75 -23.72 -18.20 -34.21
C GLY A 75 -23.12 -19.27 -33.31
N PHE A 76 -23.02 -18.96 -32.02
CA PHE A 76 -22.51 -19.86 -31.01
C PHE A 76 -23.56 -20.90 -30.60
N GLY A 77 -23.14 -22.15 -30.38
CA GLY A 77 -23.94 -23.12 -29.66
C GLY A 77 -24.06 -22.71 -28.19
N LEU A 78 -25.26 -22.76 -27.61
CA LEU A 78 -25.51 -22.26 -26.25
C LEU A 78 -25.95 -23.41 -25.35
N SER A 79 -25.43 -23.45 -24.13
CA SER A 79 -25.63 -24.55 -23.17
C SER A 79 -26.99 -24.53 -22.45
N GLY A 80 -27.71 -23.41 -22.47
CA GLY A 80 -28.88 -23.17 -21.62
C GLY A 80 -28.54 -22.70 -20.20
N ALA A 81 -27.27 -22.58 -19.81
CA ALA A 81 -26.85 -22.21 -18.46
C ALA A 81 -26.06 -20.89 -18.43
N ALA A 82 -26.28 -20.08 -17.39
CA ALA A 82 -25.46 -18.89 -17.14
C ALA A 82 -24.04 -19.28 -16.71
N PRO A 83 -23.05 -18.40 -16.91
CA PRO A 83 -21.70 -18.56 -16.36
C PRO A 83 -21.74 -18.72 -14.83
N GLN A 84 -20.77 -19.44 -14.25
CA GLN A 84 -20.65 -19.50 -12.79
C GLN A 84 -20.51 -18.09 -12.21
N GLN A 85 -21.15 -17.86 -11.04
CA GLN A 85 -21.14 -16.57 -10.31
C GLN A 85 -21.72 -15.37 -11.08
N TRP A 86 -22.43 -15.59 -12.20
CA TRP A 86 -22.98 -14.52 -13.03
C TRP A 86 -23.83 -13.51 -12.23
N ASN A 87 -24.72 -13.99 -11.35
CA ASN A 87 -25.63 -13.12 -10.60
C ASN A 87 -24.92 -12.18 -9.62
N GLU A 88 -23.69 -12.49 -9.22
CA GLU A 88 -22.91 -11.68 -8.28
C GLU A 88 -22.07 -10.63 -9.03
N VAL A 89 -21.76 -10.88 -10.31
CA VAL A 89 -20.86 -10.04 -11.13
C VAL A 89 -21.62 -9.17 -12.13
N LYS A 90 -22.84 -9.55 -12.54
CA LYS A 90 -23.62 -8.89 -13.60
C LYS A 90 -23.84 -7.39 -13.39
N ASP A 91 -23.76 -6.90 -12.16
CA ASP A 91 -23.98 -5.49 -11.82
C ASP A 91 -22.70 -4.64 -11.89
N LYS A 92 -21.51 -5.26 -12.09
CA LYS A 92 -20.27 -4.55 -12.42
C LYS A 92 -20.32 -3.89 -13.80
N VAL A 93 -19.44 -2.94 -14.04
CA VAL A 93 -19.44 -2.11 -15.23
C VAL A 93 -18.24 -2.41 -16.14
N PRO A 94 -18.44 -2.52 -17.47
CA PRO A 94 -17.34 -2.69 -18.41
C PRO A 94 -16.57 -1.39 -18.63
N VAL A 95 -15.25 -1.47 -18.49
CA VAL A 95 -14.34 -0.32 -18.67
C VAL A 95 -13.29 -0.52 -19.75
N GLU A 96 -13.03 -1.77 -20.16
CA GLU A 96 -12.05 -2.08 -21.21
C GLU A 96 -12.43 -3.37 -21.95
N VAL A 97 -12.10 -3.46 -23.24
CA VAL A 97 -12.30 -4.66 -24.07
C VAL A 97 -11.05 -4.91 -24.91
N ALA A 98 -10.53 -6.14 -24.87
CA ALA A 98 -9.39 -6.58 -25.68
C ALA A 98 -9.73 -7.83 -26.49
N GLN A 99 -9.58 -7.75 -27.81
CA GLN A 99 -9.79 -8.89 -28.72
C GLN A 99 -8.64 -9.88 -28.62
N ASP A 100 -8.96 -11.18 -28.58
CA ASP A 100 -7.97 -12.25 -28.65
C ASP A 100 -7.35 -12.32 -30.06
N PRO A 101 -6.02 -12.15 -30.21
CA PRO A 101 -5.34 -12.22 -31.50
C PRO A 101 -5.45 -13.58 -32.19
N SER A 102 -5.65 -14.66 -31.42
CA SER A 102 -5.77 -16.03 -31.94
C SER A 102 -7.21 -16.42 -32.32
N ASN A 103 -8.21 -15.64 -31.87
CA ASN A 103 -9.62 -15.89 -32.17
C ASN A 103 -10.41 -14.56 -32.30
N PRO A 104 -10.79 -14.14 -33.51
CA PRO A 104 -11.41 -12.83 -33.75
C PRO A 104 -12.81 -12.69 -33.14
N TYR A 105 -13.43 -13.79 -32.70
CA TYR A 105 -14.75 -13.79 -32.05
C TYR A 105 -14.65 -13.79 -30.53
N ARG A 106 -13.44 -13.89 -29.95
CA ARG A 106 -13.21 -13.96 -28.50
C ARG A 106 -12.64 -12.63 -27.99
N PHE A 107 -13.23 -12.14 -26.91
CA PHE A 107 -12.90 -10.85 -26.30
C PHE A 107 -12.76 -11.04 -24.79
N ALA A 108 -11.78 -10.38 -24.19
CA ALA A 108 -11.73 -10.15 -22.75
C ALA A 108 -12.40 -8.81 -22.45
N VAL A 109 -13.28 -8.78 -21.46
CA VAL A 109 -13.94 -7.58 -20.95
C VAL A 109 -13.53 -7.37 -19.50
N LEU A 110 -12.97 -6.20 -19.20
CA LEU A 110 -12.65 -5.80 -17.83
C LEU A 110 -13.87 -5.16 -17.17
N LEU A 111 -14.26 -5.71 -16.01
CA LEU A 111 -15.36 -5.27 -15.19
C LEU A 111 -14.84 -4.72 -13.84
N VAL A 112 -15.37 -3.59 -13.41
CA VAL A 112 -15.10 -3.00 -12.08
C VAL A 112 -16.41 -2.68 -11.34
N PRO A 113 -16.40 -2.57 -10.00
CA PRO A 113 -17.55 -2.07 -9.25
C PRO A 113 -17.94 -0.65 -9.67
N ARG A 114 -19.21 -0.28 -9.52
CA ARG A 114 -19.71 1.05 -9.93
C ARG A 114 -19.07 2.16 -9.13
N SER A 115 -18.80 1.90 -7.85
CA SER A 115 -18.15 2.83 -6.93
C SER A 115 -16.78 3.30 -7.42
N VAL A 116 -16.05 2.46 -8.17
CA VAL A 116 -14.73 2.83 -8.72
C VAL A 116 -14.87 3.96 -9.73
N VAL A 117 -15.89 3.90 -10.60
CA VAL A 117 -16.12 4.92 -11.64
C VAL A 117 -16.49 6.28 -11.06
N TYR A 118 -17.12 6.30 -9.88
CA TYR A 118 -17.56 7.51 -9.19
C TYR A 118 -16.73 7.84 -7.94
N TYR A 119 -15.58 7.18 -7.75
CA TYR A 119 -14.80 7.26 -6.51
C TYR A 119 -14.39 8.71 -6.16
N GLU A 120 -14.02 9.51 -7.15
CA GLU A 120 -13.64 10.92 -6.98
C GLU A 120 -14.72 11.78 -6.30
N GLN A 121 -15.99 11.39 -6.41
CA GLN A 121 -17.11 12.10 -5.77
C GLN A 121 -17.17 11.88 -4.25
N LEU A 122 -16.43 10.90 -3.71
CA LEU A 122 -16.27 10.69 -2.27
C LEU A 122 -15.35 11.72 -1.63
N GLN A 123 -14.46 12.36 -2.41
CA GLN A 123 -13.57 13.44 -1.96
C GLN A 123 -12.72 13.11 -0.72
N ARG A 124 -12.15 11.89 -0.66
CA ARG A 124 -11.41 11.36 0.49
C ARG A 124 -9.95 11.84 0.49
N GLY A 125 -9.73 13.10 0.85
CA GLY A 125 -8.40 13.74 0.85
C GLY A 125 -7.44 13.25 1.95
N LEU A 126 -6.14 13.35 1.70
CA LEU A 126 -5.06 13.02 2.64
C LEU A 126 -4.96 14.09 3.74
N ALA A 127 -4.84 13.69 5.01
CA ALA A 127 -4.77 14.64 6.13
C ALA A 127 -3.36 15.21 6.32
N LEU A 128 -3.27 16.49 6.72
CA LEU A 128 -2.05 17.08 7.25
C LEU A 128 -1.90 16.73 8.74
N PRO A 129 -0.66 16.61 9.26
CA PRO A 129 -0.45 16.40 10.68
C PRO A 129 -0.84 17.64 11.49
N ASN A 130 -1.37 17.42 12.68
CA ASN A 130 -1.73 18.44 13.66
C ASN A 130 -0.52 19.30 14.03
N GLN A 131 -0.63 20.61 13.83
CA GLN A 131 0.44 21.57 14.10
C GLN A 131 0.54 21.98 15.59
N GLY A 132 -0.41 21.53 16.43
CA GLY A 132 -0.62 22.14 17.74
C GLY A 132 -1.21 23.54 17.62
N SER A 133 -1.57 24.18 18.74
CA SER A 133 -2.21 25.50 18.77
C SER A 133 -1.48 26.49 17.85
N SER A 134 -2.26 27.04 16.93
CA SER A 134 -1.86 27.80 15.76
C SER A 134 -0.83 28.90 16.03
N SER A 135 0.20 28.91 15.20
CA SER A 135 0.95 30.10 14.84
C SER A 135 -0.02 31.16 14.28
N GLY A 136 -0.48 32.06 15.14
CA GLY A 136 -1.46 33.09 14.83
C GLY A 136 -1.54 34.14 15.93
N SER A 137 -0.61 35.10 15.89
CA SER A 137 -0.41 36.26 16.78
C SER A 137 0.53 36.05 17.99
N GLY A 138 1.72 36.64 17.94
CA GLY A 138 2.31 37.26 19.13
C GLY A 138 3.61 36.71 19.74
N GLN A 139 4.18 35.56 19.33
CA GLN A 139 5.45 35.09 19.92
C GLN A 139 6.51 34.69 18.89
N GLN A 140 7.50 35.58 18.72
CA GLN A 140 8.71 35.44 17.91
C GLN A 140 9.76 34.49 18.53
N ASN A 141 9.41 33.27 18.94
CA ASN A 141 10.43 32.34 19.41
C ASN A 141 10.17 30.90 18.97
N THR A 142 11.19 30.34 18.30
CA THR A 142 11.42 28.92 17.95
C THR A 142 10.90 28.45 16.58
N THR A 143 11.74 27.68 15.89
CA THR A 143 11.65 27.17 14.51
C THR A 143 10.22 26.77 14.10
N ILE A 144 9.56 27.61 13.30
CA ILE A 144 8.17 27.41 12.89
C ILE A 144 8.12 26.42 11.73
N GLY A 145 7.69 25.19 11.98
CA GLY A 145 7.28 24.27 10.92
C GLY A 145 5.93 24.70 10.33
N ALA A 146 5.81 24.71 9.00
CA ALA A 146 4.55 24.94 8.31
C ALA A 146 3.82 23.61 8.04
N TYR A 147 2.50 23.64 7.90
CA TYR A 147 1.68 22.47 7.53
C TYR A 147 1.84 21.26 8.48
N GLY A 148 2.05 21.54 9.78
CA GLY A 148 2.24 20.50 10.80
C GLY A 148 3.63 19.85 10.82
N LEU A 149 4.62 20.40 10.12
CA LEU A 149 6.00 19.90 10.16
C LEU A 149 6.58 19.95 11.58
N LYS A 150 7.00 18.79 12.08
CA LYS A 150 7.78 18.69 13.33
C LYS A 150 9.25 18.93 13.04
N VAL A 151 9.78 20.03 13.57
CA VAL A 151 11.19 20.42 13.42
C VAL A 151 11.76 20.85 14.77
N LYS A 152 12.81 20.16 15.21
CA LYS A 152 13.55 20.47 16.44
C LYS A 152 14.95 19.87 16.32
N ASN A 153 15.97 20.66 16.64
CA ASN A 153 17.34 20.15 16.66
C ASN A 153 17.47 19.05 17.72
N ALA A 154 18.19 17.98 17.38
CA ALA A 154 18.58 16.95 18.31
C ALA A 154 19.57 17.50 19.36
N GLU A 155 19.65 16.84 20.52
CA GLU A 155 20.49 17.26 21.64
C GLU A 155 21.34 16.09 22.16
N ALA A 156 22.49 16.40 22.77
CA ALA A 156 23.32 15.37 23.37
C ALA A 156 22.60 14.72 24.56
N ASP A 157 22.66 13.40 24.65
CA ASP A 157 22.14 12.69 25.81
C ASP A 157 23.25 12.50 26.85
N THR A 158 23.23 13.30 27.90
CA THR A 158 24.26 13.28 28.95
C THR A 158 24.33 11.93 29.67
N ALA A 159 23.19 11.23 29.76
CA ALA A 159 23.09 9.90 30.37
C ALA A 159 23.76 8.80 29.51
N LYS A 160 23.86 9.00 28.20
CA LYS A 160 24.48 8.08 27.22
C LYS A 160 25.78 8.64 26.66
N SER A 161 26.45 9.51 27.42
CA SER A 161 27.67 10.19 26.98
C SER A 161 28.85 9.23 26.75
N ASN A 162 28.82 8.06 27.38
CA ASN A 162 29.74 6.94 27.23
C ASN A 162 29.52 6.11 25.96
N GLU A 163 28.39 6.28 25.26
CA GLU A 163 28.09 5.58 24.00
C GLU A 163 28.76 6.23 22.77
N LYS A 164 29.60 7.25 22.96
CA LYS A 164 30.36 7.84 21.85
C LYS A 164 31.40 6.83 21.34
N LEU A 165 31.42 6.60 20.02
CA LEU A 165 32.47 5.81 19.37
C LEU A 165 33.85 6.41 19.67
N GLN A 166 34.81 5.55 20.01
CA GLN A 166 36.15 5.95 20.37
C GLN A 166 37.10 5.81 19.17
N GLY A 167 38.07 6.73 19.08
CA GLY A 167 39.15 6.62 18.11
C GLY A 167 40.12 5.52 18.52
N TYR A 168 40.23 4.47 17.70
CA TYR A 168 41.23 3.42 17.89
C TYR A 168 42.50 3.77 17.11
N GLU A 169 43.66 3.54 17.72
CA GLU A 169 44.94 3.81 17.07
C GLU A 169 45.19 2.83 15.93
N SER A 170 45.50 3.36 14.74
CA SER A 170 45.97 2.54 13.63
C SER A 170 47.31 1.90 13.99
N LYS A 171 47.42 0.57 13.86
CA LYS A 171 48.72 -0.11 13.85
C LYS A 171 49.44 0.24 12.54
N SER A 172 50.01 1.45 12.42
CA SER A 172 50.86 1.75 11.27
C SER A 172 52.25 1.15 11.47
N SER A 173 52.55 0.19 10.61
CA SER A 173 53.87 -0.38 10.35
C SER A 173 54.96 0.69 10.13
N ASN A 174 56.15 0.46 10.70
CA ASN A 174 57.43 1.12 10.42
C ASN A 174 57.43 2.13 9.27
N GLY A 175 57.42 3.42 9.61
CA GLY A 175 57.58 4.50 8.63
C GLY A 175 57.51 5.86 9.30
N SER A 176 58.67 6.42 9.61
CA SER A 176 58.83 7.75 10.18
C SER A 176 58.29 8.84 9.24
N SER A 177 57.05 9.29 9.46
CA SER A 177 56.62 10.64 9.08
C SER A 177 55.59 11.18 10.09
N SER A 178 56.11 11.80 11.14
CA SER A 178 55.35 12.46 12.19
C SER A 178 54.89 13.84 11.71
N THR A 179 53.81 13.92 10.92
CA THR A 179 53.08 15.18 10.76
C THR A 179 52.03 15.25 11.86
N SER A 180 52.33 16.00 12.93
CA SER A 180 51.38 16.28 14.02
C SER A 180 50.13 16.92 13.45
N THR A 181 48.95 16.39 13.78
CA THR A 181 47.70 17.00 13.34
C THR A 181 46.63 16.91 14.41
N THR A 182 46.13 18.07 14.83
CA THR A 182 44.89 18.23 15.60
C THR A 182 43.64 18.09 14.71
N GLN A 183 43.84 17.91 13.40
CA GLN A 183 42.77 17.76 12.40
C GLN A 183 42.39 16.29 12.15
N ARG A 184 42.89 15.36 12.97
CA ARG A 184 42.53 13.93 13.00
C ARG A 184 42.15 13.54 14.43
N GLY A 185 41.60 12.35 14.65
CA GLY A 185 40.90 11.96 15.89
C GLY A 185 41.69 11.92 17.22
N GLY A 186 42.90 12.48 17.28
CA GLY A 186 43.68 12.64 18.51
C GLY A 186 43.27 13.88 19.31
N SER A 187 43.26 13.78 20.65
CA SER A 187 43.25 14.98 21.49
C SER A 187 44.60 15.69 21.36
N SER A 188 44.70 16.95 21.82
CA SER A 188 45.92 17.76 21.76
C SER A 188 47.18 17.08 22.33
N ASN A 189 47.01 16.00 23.10
CA ASN A 189 48.10 15.29 23.77
C ASN A 189 48.49 13.97 23.07
N GLU A 190 47.79 13.55 22.02
CA GLU A 190 48.02 12.27 21.32
C GLU A 190 48.03 12.49 19.80
N ASN A 191 49.21 12.78 19.24
CA ASN A 191 49.46 13.03 17.81
C ASN A 191 49.38 11.74 16.95
N LYS A 192 48.29 10.97 17.06
CA LYS A 192 48.09 9.73 16.31
C LYS A 192 46.87 9.83 15.40
N VAL A 193 46.99 9.25 14.21
CA VAL A 193 45.86 9.05 13.30
C VAL A 193 44.99 7.94 13.88
N LYS A 194 43.81 8.33 14.39
CA LYS A 194 42.80 7.42 14.93
C LYS A 194 41.62 7.30 13.97
N ALA A 195 41.10 6.08 13.81
CA ALA A 195 39.85 5.82 13.12
C ALA A 195 38.76 5.47 14.14
N LEU A 196 37.52 5.87 13.90
CA LEU A 196 36.39 5.44 14.74
C LEU A 196 36.17 3.95 14.52
N GLN A 197 36.27 3.17 15.61
CA GLN A 197 35.98 1.74 15.57
C GLN A 197 34.49 1.50 15.84
N VAL A 198 33.91 0.56 15.10
CA VAL A 198 32.56 0.02 15.35
C VAL A 198 32.71 -1.48 15.50
N ALA A 199 32.34 -2.02 16.66
CA ALA A 199 32.38 -3.43 16.98
C ALA A 199 30.99 -3.98 17.31
N VAL A 200 30.64 -5.11 16.70
CA VAL A 200 29.44 -5.90 17.01
C VAL A 200 29.90 -7.32 17.27
N LYS A 201 29.61 -7.85 18.46
CA LYS A 201 30.07 -9.17 18.90
C LYS A 201 28.92 -9.93 19.53
N LYS A 202 28.72 -11.19 19.13
CA LYS A 202 27.79 -12.11 19.81
C LYS A 202 28.46 -12.78 21.01
N LYS A 203 27.67 -13.12 22.05
CA LYS A 203 28.16 -13.92 23.17
C LYS A 203 28.63 -15.29 22.68
N SER A 204 29.73 -15.77 23.28
CA SER A 204 30.21 -17.13 23.03
C SER A 204 29.19 -18.15 23.56
N GLY A 205 28.85 -19.17 22.76
CA GLY A 205 27.84 -20.16 23.10
C GLY A 205 26.45 -19.90 22.50
N SER A 206 26.17 -18.68 22.05
CA SER A 206 24.89 -18.38 21.37
C SER A 206 24.91 -18.98 19.95
N GLN A 207 24.28 -20.14 19.77
CA GLN A 207 24.04 -20.74 18.46
C GLN A 207 22.80 -20.10 17.84
N GLY A 208 23.00 -19.32 16.78
CA GLY A 208 21.90 -18.89 15.92
C GLY A 208 21.50 -20.05 15.01
N ASN A 209 20.20 -20.28 14.86
CA ASN A 209 19.63 -21.42 14.15
C ASN A 209 20.29 -21.68 12.79
N SER A 210 20.93 -22.84 12.71
CA SER A 210 21.05 -23.65 11.50
C SER A 210 20.16 -24.88 11.67
N GLY A 211 18.84 -24.75 11.48
CA GLY A 211 17.93 -25.90 11.46
C GLY A 211 16.55 -25.65 12.07
N ASP A 212 15.56 -26.34 11.53
CA ASP A 212 14.09 -26.18 11.63
C ASP A 212 13.44 -26.36 13.03
N GLN A 213 14.21 -26.30 14.13
CA GLN A 213 13.72 -26.71 15.47
C GLN A 213 14.35 -25.97 16.68
N GLY A 214 15.25 -24.99 16.52
CA GLY A 214 16.00 -24.43 17.67
C GLY A 214 15.41 -23.15 18.27
N THR A 215 15.16 -23.12 19.58
CA THR A 215 14.67 -21.96 20.34
C THR A 215 15.80 -21.08 20.93
N GLU A 216 17.04 -21.24 20.49
CA GLU A 216 18.17 -20.45 21.02
C GLU A 216 18.34 -19.13 20.26
N GLN A 217 18.05 -18.02 20.96
CA GLN A 217 18.22 -16.67 20.43
C GLN A 217 19.69 -16.25 20.50
N VAL A 218 20.24 -15.68 19.42
CA VAL A 218 21.57 -15.06 19.46
C VAL A 218 21.53 -13.95 20.51
N GLU A 219 22.45 -13.95 21.47
CA GLU A 219 22.63 -12.81 22.38
C GLU A 219 23.86 -11.99 21.96
N LEU A 220 23.75 -10.66 21.92
CA LEU A 220 24.90 -9.78 21.66
C LEU A 220 25.67 -9.49 22.95
N GLU A 221 27.00 -9.57 22.86
CA GLU A 221 27.94 -9.12 23.91
C GLU A 221 28.20 -7.62 23.78
N SER A 222 28.34 -7.13 22.53
CA SER A 222 28.48 -5.71 22.22
C SER A 222 27.79 -5.36 20.90
N ASN A 223 27.25 -4.15 20.80
CA ASN A 223 26.60 -3.64 19.60
C ASN A 223 26.81 -2.12 19.46
N ASP A 224 27.96 -1.70 18.93
CA ASP A 224 28.27 -0.27 18.77
C ASP A 224 27.33 0.45 17.79
N LEU A 225 26.64 -0.30 16.91
CA LEU A 225 25.61 0.25 16.01
C LEU A 225 24.32 0.63 16.73
N ALA A 226 24.13 0.17 17.99
CA ALA A 226 23.02 0.59 18.84
C ALA A 226 23.33 1.86 19.64
N ASN A 227 24.57 2.35 19.64
CA ASN A 227 24.95 3.51 20.42
C ASN A 227 24.24 4.79 19.97
N ALA A 228 23.68 5.55 20.91
CA ALA A 228 22.90 6.76 20.65
C ALA A 228 23.23 7.88 21.65
N PRO A 229 24.42 8.52 21.57
CA PRO A 229 24.80 9.63 22.44
C PRO A 229 24.07 10.95 22.12
N ILE A 230 23.20 10.97 21.10
CA ILE A 230 22.37 12.10 20.67
C ILE A 230 20.93 11.62 20.65
N LYS A 231 20.01 12.37 21.26
CA LYS A 231 18.58 12.07 21.34
C LYS A 231 17.74 13.13 20.64
N ARG A 232 16.48 12.79 20.36
CA ARG A 232 15.48 13.73 19.83
C ARG A 232 15.37 14.94 20.77
N GLY A 233 15.26 16.13 20.18
CA GLY A 233 15.03 17.35 20.95
C GLY A 233 13.69 17.31 21.69
N SER A 234 13.61 18.04 22.81
CA SER A 234 12.43 18.03 23.68
C SER A 234 11.66 19.36 23.63
N ASN A 235 10.34 19.30 23.75
CA ASN A 235 9.44 20.43 23.99
C ASN A 235 8.53 20.07 25.18
N ASN A 236 8.47 20.92 26.22
CA ASN A 236 7.67 20.70 27.43
C ASN A 236 7.86 19.31 28.07
N ASN A 237 9.11 18.88 28.23
CA ASN A 237 9.51 17.58 28.78
C ASN A 237 9.02 16.35 27.98
N GLN A 238 8.52 16.53 26.76
CA GLN A 238 8.22 15.46 25.83
C GLN A 238 9.17 15.53 24.63
N GLN A 239 9.72 14.38 24.22
CA GLN A 239 10.51 14.31 23.00
C GLN A 239 9.63 14.61 21.79
N VAL A 240 10.12 15.46 20.89
CA VAL A 240 9.50 15.67 19.59
C VAL A 240 9.64 14.37 18.80
N GLN A 241 8.52 13.77 18.36
CA GLN A 241 8.48 12.46 17.69
C GLN A 241 7.46 12.48 16.57
N LEU A 242 7.69 11.72 15.50
CA LEU A 242 6.66 11.45 14.49
C LEU A 242 5.70 10.38 15.03
N LYS A 243 4.41 10.71 15.20
CA LYS A 243 3.39 9.77 15.70
C LYS A 243 2.29 9.62 14.65
N ALA A 244 1.66 8.45 14.57
CA ALA A 244 0.49 8.27 13.70
C ALA A 244 -0.69 9.14 14.15
N ASP A 245 -0.85 9.32 15.47
CA ASP A 245 -1.86 10.20 16.09
C ASP A 245 -1.73 11.69 15.69
N ASP A 246 -0.62 12.07 15.04
CA ASP A 246 -0.47 13.40 14.48
C ASP A 246 -1.58 13.71 13.46
N PHE A 247 -2.10 12.71 12.76
CA PHE A 247 -3.17 12.88 11.77
C PHE A 247 -4.58 12.83 12.38
N GLY A 248 -4.67 12.73 13.71
CA GLY A 248 -5.92 12.56 14.46
C GLY A 248 -6.22 11.11 14.78
N THR A 249 -7.37 10.88 15.42
CA THR A 249 -7.82 9.55 15.83
C THR A 249 -8.90 9.07 14.87
N ALA A 250 -8.78 7.84 14.38
CA ALA A 250 -9.84 7.24 13.57
C ALA A 250 -11.14 7.14 14.40
N PRO A 251 -12.30 7.54 13.85
CA PRO A 251 -13.56 7.44 14.58
C PRO A 251 -13.86 5.97 14.92
N SER A 252 -14.26 5.71 16.16
CA SER A 252 -14.74 4.39 16.58
C SER A 252 -15.97 4.02 15.74
N SER A 253 -16.01 2.79 15.22
CA SER A 253 -16.91 2.24 14.18
C SER A 253 -18.43 2.22 14.47
N SER A 254 -18.93 3.04 15.40
CA SER A 254 -20.35 3.04 15.81
C SER A 254 -21.01 4.42 15.89
N GLY A 255 -20.30 5.51 15.56
CA GLY A 255 -20.87 6.86 15.64
C GLY A 255 -21.16 7.48 14.28
N SER A 256 -22.42 7.54 13.85
CA SER A 256 -22.86 8.54 12.86
C SER A 256 -22.91 9.91 13.55
N GLY A 257 -21.74 10.49 13.78
CA GLY A 257 -21.58 11.81 14.40
C GLY A 257 -20.92 12.76 13.42
N THR A 258 -21.48 13.95 13.30
CA THR A 258 -20.84 15.10 12.64
C THR A 258 -19.39 15.24 13.10
N GLN A 259 -18.43 15.21 12.16
CA GLN A 259 -17.02 15.47 12.44
C GLN A 259 -16.86 16.94 12.85
N ASP A 260 -16.81 17.18 14.16
CA ASP A 260 -16.47 18.47 14.75
C ASP A 260 -14.98 18.76 14.56
N GLY A 261 -14.59 19.28 13.39
CA GLY A 261 -13.32 19.98 13.13
C GLY A 261 -12.00 19.26 13.43
N THR A 262 -12.02 18.05 13.99
CA THR A 262 -10.85 17.26 14.33
C THR A 262 -10.37 16.54 13.08
N PRO A 263 -9.09 16.65 12.72
CA PRO A 263 -8.55 15.94 11.59
C PRO A 263 -8.74 14.44 11.80
N THR A 264 -9.12 13.76 10.73
CA THR A 264 -9.29 12.32 10.70
C THR A 264 -8.21 11.76 9.79
N PRO A 265 -7.45 10.74 10.22
CA PRO A 265 -6.40 10.16 9.40
C PRO A 265 -7.01 9.56 8.13
N TRP A 266 -6.33 9.77 7.00
CA TRP A 266 -6.70 9.10 5.76
C TRP A 266 -6.47 7.60 5.89
N THR A 267 -7.44 6.84 5.39
CA THR A 267 -7.40 5.38 5.32
C THR A 267 -7.87 4.95 3.94
N PRO A 268 -7.43 3.81 3.39
CA PRO A 268 -8.04 3.24 2.21
C PRO A 268 -9.56 3.04 2.38
N TRP A 269 -10.34 3.16 1.31
CA TRP A 269 -11.80 3.01 1.44
C TRP A 269 -12.22 1.56 1.74
N LEU A 270 -11.47 0.60 1.20
CA LEU A 270 -11.53 -0.82 1.54
C LEU A 270 -10.10 -1.35 1.70
N THR A 271 -9.90 -2.23 2.67
CA THR A 271 -8.63 -2.95 2.85
C THR A 271 -8.47 -4.06 1.81
N THR A 272 -7.24 -4.53 1.61
CA THR A 272 -6.95 -5.72 0.79
C THR A 272 -7.80 -6.92 1.22
N GLU A 273 -7.93 -7.13 2.54
CA GLU A 273 -8.70 -8.23 3.11
C GLU A 273 -10.21 -8.13 2.80
N GLN A 274 -10.77 -6.91 2.84
CA GLN A 274 -12.19 -6.70 2.50
C GLN A 274 -12.49 -6.99 1.02
N ILE A 275 -11.59 -6.60 0.11
CA ILE A 275 -11.72 -6.89 -1.33
C ILE A 275 -11.61 -8.40 -1.58
N HIS A 276 -10.65 -9.05 -0.92
CA HIS A 276 -10.42 -10.50 -1.03
C HIS A 276 -11.61 -11.34 -0.54
N ASN A 277 -12.25 -10.93 0.55
CA ASN A 277 -13.34 -11.69 1.16
C ASN A 277 -14.68 -11.59 0.39
N ASP A 278 -14.84 -10.58 -0.47
CA ASP A 278 -16.02 -10.43 -1.35
C ASP A 278 -15.59 -9.99 -2.77
N PRO A 279 -14.88 -10.85 -3.52
CA PRO A 279 -14.30 -10.50 -4.81
C PRO A 279 -15.38 -10.31 -5.88
N ALA A 280 -16.51 -11.01 -5.73
CA ALA A 280 -17.64 -10.87 -6.63
C ALA A 280 -18.25 -9.47 -6.53
N LYS A 281 -18.25 -8.81 -5.35
CA LYS A 281 -18.67 -7.42 -5.22
C LYS A 281 -17.56 -6.41 -5.47
N PHE A 282 -16.39 -6.57 -4.86
CA PHE A 282 -15.40 -5.49 -4.73
C PHE A 282 -14.15 -5.63 -5.57
N ALA A 283 -13.81 -6.82 -6.09
CA ALA A 283 -12.64 -6.97 -6.96
C ALA A 283 -12.97 -6.57 -8.41
N ALA A 284 -11.96 -6.25 -9.21
CA ALA A 284 -12.07 -6.25 -10.66
C ALA A 284 -12.25 -7.69 -11.18
N SER A 285 -12.85 -7.84 -12.36
CA SER A 285 -13.08 -9.15 -12.97
C SER A 285 -12.88 -9.13 -14.47
N ILE A 286 -12.34 -10.21 -15.01
CA ILE A 286 -12.24 -10.45 -16.45
C ILE A 286 -13.36 -11.40 -16.85
N LEU A 287 -14.10 -10.99 -17.87
CA LEU A 287 -15.16 -11.75 -18.51
C LEU A 287 -14.69 -12.17 -19.90
N ILE A 288 -14.82 -13.44 -20.28
CA ILE A 288 -14.60 -13.90 -21.65
C ILE A 288 -15.92 -13.87 -22.44
N LEU A 289 -15.99 -12.98 -23.42
CA LEU A 289 -17.12 -12.72 -24.29
C LEU A 289 -16.85 -13.30 -25.69
N TYR A 290 -17.85 -13.99 -26.23
CA TYR A 290 -17.90 -14.38 -27.64
C TYR A 290 -18.90 -13.51 -28.39
N ASP A 291 -18.47 -12.89 -29.48
CA ASP A 291 -19.23 -11.87 -30.23
C ASP A 291 -19.18 -12.11 -31.74
N ALA A 292 -20.33 -12.32 -32.38
CA ALA A 292 -20.48 -12.50 -33.82
C ALA A 292 -21.69 -11.68 -34.33
N PRO A 293 -21.50 -10.41 -34.72
CA PRO A 293 -22.58 -9.43 -34.84
C PRO A 293 -23.67 -9.75 -35.88
N TYR A 294 -23.35 -10.59 -36.88
CA TYR A 294 -24.25 -10.95 -37.97
C TYR A 294 -24.81 -12.37 -37.88
N ALA A 295 -24.52 -13.08 -36.78
CA ALA A 295 -25.03 -14.41 -36.54
C ALA A 295 -26.33 -14.39 -35.72
N ARG A 296 -27.11 -15.49 -35.76
CA ARG A 296 -28.34 -15.64 -34.96
C ARG A 296 -28.03 -15.60 -33.45
N ASN A 297 -27.19 -16.52 -32.99
CA ASN A 297 -26.71 -16.54 -31.61
C ASN A 297 -25.42 -15.72 -31.51
N ARG A 298 -25.55 -14.40 -31.53
CA ARG A 298 -24.43 -13.45 -31.64
C ARG A 298 -23.58 -13.26 -30.39
N THR A 299 -24.08 -13.65 -29.22
CA THR A 299 -23.43 -13.39 -27.93
C THR A 299 -23.43 -14.65 -27.08
N ALA A 300 -22.27 -15.03 -26.56
CA ALA A 300 -22.13 -16.04 -25.52
C ALA A 300 -21.09 -15.56 -24.50
N ILE A 301 -21.27 -15.93 -23.22
CA ILE A 301 -20.31 -15.61 -22.17
C ILE A 301 -19.76 -16.90 -21.60
N ASP A 302 -18.44 -17.05 -21.60
CA ASP A 302 -17.81 -18.31 -21.24
C ASP A 302 -17.55 -18.44 -19.74
N ARG A 303 -16.77 -17.50 -19.18
CA ARG A 303 -16.32 -17.52 -17.79
C ARG A 303 -16.09 -16.11 -17.25
N VAL A 304 -15.98 -16.04 -15.93
CA VAL A 304 -15.58 -14.85 -15.18
C VAL A 304 -14.43 -15.22 -14.24
N ASP A 305 -13.38 -14.41 -14.23
CA ASP A 305 -12.21 -14.57 -13.37
C ASP A 305 -11.98 -13.30 -12.55
N HIS A 306 -11.83 -13.42 -11.23
CA HIS A 306 -11.57 -12.28 -10.36
C HIS A 306 -10.07 -11.98 -10.27
N LEU A 307 -9.71 -10.70 -10.33
CA LEU A 307 -8.33 -10.24 -10.14
C LEU A 307 -8.07 -10.01 -8.65
N ASP A 308 -8.01 -11.08 -7.85
CA ASP A 308 -7.88 -10.98 -6.38
C ASP A 308 -6.57 -10.26 -5.97
N PRO A 309 -6.62 -9.18 -5.17
CA PRO A 309 -5.41 -8.47 -4.73
C PRO A 309 -4.43 -9.36 -3.95
N LYS A 310 -4.91 -10.42 -3.27
CA LYS A 310 -4.02 -11.35 -2.56
C LYS A 310 -3.13 -12.17 -3.47
N VAL A 311 -3.52 -12.40 -4.73
CA VAL A 311 -2.66 -13.07 -5.72
C VAL A 311 -1.42 -12.23 -6.00
N MET A 312 -1.54 -10.90 -6.01
CA MET A 312 -0.40 -9.99 -6.12
C MET A 312 0.41 -9.96 -4.82
N THR A 313 -0.24 -9.75 -3.68
CA THR A 313 0.48 -9.55 -2.41
C THR A 313 1.16 -10.83 -1.91
N ALA A 314 0.67 -12.02 -2.28
CA ALA A 314 1.35 -13.29 -2.01
C ALA A 314 2.73 -13.40 -2.68
N ASN A 315 2.96 -12.64 -3.76
CA ASN A 315 4.22 -12.60 -4.51
C ASN A 315 5.12 -11.42 -4.11
N TYR A 316 4.75 -10.64 -3.09
CA TYR A 316 5.60 -9.55 -2.61
C TYR A 316 6.88 -10.07 -1.95
N PRO A 317 8.03 -9.38 -2.13
CA PRO A 317 9.27 -9.71 -1.44
C PRO A 317 9.06 -9.81 0.08
N PRO A 318 9.67 -10.78 0.78
CA PRO A 318 9.49 -10.93 2.23
C PRO A 318 9.81 -9.67 3.05
N SER A 319 10.74 -8.83 2.58
CA SER A 319 11.10 -7.55 3.21
C SER A 319 9.95 -6.54 3.27
N TRP A 320 8.93 -6.69 2.42
CA TRP A 320 7.75 -5.82 2.38
C TRP A 320 6.80 -6.06 3.56
N ARG A 321 7.00 -7.12 4.34
CA ARG A 321 6.31 -7.30 5.63
C ARG A 321 6.77 -6.32 6.71
N THR A 322 7.97 -5.75 6.58
CA THR A 322 8.57 -4.83 7.56
C THR A 322 9.14 -3.57 6.87
N PRO A 323 8.32 -2.73 6.21
CA PRO A 323 8.80 -1.66 5.33
C PRO A 323 9.34 -0.42 6.07
N LYS A 324 9.11 -0.34 7.38
CA LYS A 324 9.72 0.65 8.29
C LYS A 324 11.17 0.31 8.68
N TRP A 325 11.68 -0.83 8.20
CA TRP A 325 13.05 -1.32 8.40
C TRP A 325 13.79 -1.42 7.06
N ASN A 326 15.11 -1.57 7.09
CA ASN A 326 15.93 -1.85 5.91
C ASN A 326 17.17 -2.68 6.29
N HIS A 327 17.99 -3.04 5.30
CA HIS A 327 19.18 -3.87 5.52
C HIS A 327 20.31 -3.16 6.29
N HIS A 328 20.24 -1.84 6.50
CA HIS A 328 21.17 -1.12 7.38
C HIS A 328 20.84 -1.31 8.85
N GLY A 329 19.59 -1.69 9.15
CA GLY A 329 19.15 -2.07 10.48
C GLY A 329 19.11 -0.91 11.47
N LEU A 330 19.53 -1.20 12.70
CA LEU A 330 19.27 -0.34 13.86
C LEU A 330 19.95 1.03 13.79
N TRP A 331 21.17 1.12 13.27
CA TRP A 331 21.88 2.41 13.24
C TRP A 331 21.16 3.41 12.34
N ASP A 332 20.67 2.97 11.18
CA ASP A 332 19.93 3.83 10.24
C ASP A 332 18.56 4.19 10.79
N TRP A 333 17.86 3.24 11.44
CA TRP A 333 16.62 3.53 12.15
C TRP A 333 16.81 4.64 13.19
N LYS A 334 17.81 4.49 14.08
CA LYS A 334 18.09 5.49 15.13
C LYS A 334 18.52 6.84 14.55
N ALA A 335 19.38 6.83 13.54
CA ALA A 335 19.84 8.06 12.88
C ALA A 335 18.68 8.83 12.25
N ARG A 336 17.80 8.14 11.50
CA ARG A 336 16.64 8.76 10.86
C ARG A 336 15.60 9.22 11.86
N ASP A 337 15.33 8.44 12.91
CA ASP A 337 14.37 8.80 13.96
C ASP A 337 14.80 10.04 14.74
N VAL A 338 16.08 10.12 15.14
CA VAL A 338 16.66 11.31 15.80
C VAL A 338 16.59 12.56 14.91
N LEU A 339 16.74 12.38 13.60
CA LEU A 339 16.66 13.46 12.61
C LEU A 339 15.21 13.78 12.18
N LEU A 340 14.19 13.23 12.85
CA LEU A 340 12.77 13.42 12.54
C LEU A 340 12.41 13.06 11.08
N GLN A 341 13.05 12.01 10.56
CA GLN A 341 12.75 11.43 9.25
C GLN A 341 11.95 10.14 9.41
N THR A 342 11.29 9.74 8.33
CA THR A 342 10.66 8.41 8.26
C THR A 342 11.71 7.32 8.11
N THR A 343 11.57 6.19 8.81
CA THR A 343 12.53 5.06 8.77
C THR A 343 12.17 4.02 7.70
N GLY A 344 13.14 3.19 7.32
CA GLY A 344 12.93 2.09 6.36
C GLY A 344 12.93 2.53 4.89
N PHE A 345 12.53 1.62 4.01
CA PHE A 345 12.54 1.85 2.56
C PHE A 345 11.18 2.32 2.01
N PHE A 346 10.07 2.05 2.71
CA PHE A 346 8.72 2.38 2.22
C PHE A 346 7.77 2.72 3.38
N ASN A 347 8.10 3.75 4.15
CA ASN A 347 7.36 4.09 5.36
C ASN A 347 5.91 4.56 5.05
N PRO A 348 4.90 4.13 5.84
CA PRO A 348 3.50 4.54 5.61
C PRO A 348 3.25 6.05 5.72
N ARG A 349 4.11 6.82 6.41
CA ARG A 349 3.99 8.28 6.47
C ARG A 349 4.32 8.96 5.14
N ARG A 350 5.02 8.28 4.22
CA ARG A 350 5.29 8.75 2.86
C ARG A 350 4.38 8.12 1.81
N HIS A 351 3.96 6.88 2.04
CA HIS A 351 3.25 6.07 1.04
C HIS A 351 2.03 5.37 1.65
N PRO A 352 1.10 6.10 2.28
CA PRO A 352 -0.02 5.50 3.01
C PRO A 352 -0.95 4.67 2.12
N GLU A 353 -0.94 4.89 0.79
CA GLU A 353 -1.84 4.29 -0.19
C GLU A 353 -1.71 2.76 -0.29
N TRP A 354 -0.54 2.22 0.07
CA TRP A 354 -0.27 0.78 0.06
C TRP A 354 -0.34 0.14 1.44
N PHE A 355 -0.95 0.80 2.43
CA PHE A 355 -1.14 0.24 3.77
C PHE A 355 -2.62 0.21 4.12
N ASP A 356 -3.13 -0.94 4.56
CA ASP A 356 -4.54 -1.07 4.96
C ASP A 356 -4.95 -0.10 6.08
N GLY A 357 -4.00 0.32 6.93
CA GLY A 357 -4.22 1.36 7.96
C GLY A 357 -4.02 2.80 7.49
N GLY A 358 -3.52 3.03 6.27
CA GLY A 358 -3.19 4.37 5.77
C GLY A 358 -2.34 5.17 6.75
N GLN A 359 -2.84 6.34 7.17
CA GLN A 359 -2.16 7.23 8.11
C GLN A 359 -2.23 6.78 9.58
N THR A 360 -3.04 5.78 9.95
CA THR A 360 -3.09 5.27 11.34
C THR A 360 -1.84 4.48 11.74
N VAL A 361 -0.96 4.19 10.77
CA VAL A 361 0.33 3.52 10.97
C VAL A 361 1.53 4.37 10.50
N ALA A 362 1.30 5.66 10.23
CA ALA A 362 2.26 6.61 9.65
C ALA A 362 3.25 7.21 10.67
N ASP A 363 4.05 6.35 11.27
CA ASP A 363 5.15 6.67 12.19
C ASP A 363 6.38 5.74 11.97
N ASN A 364 7.34 5.80 12.90
CA ASN A 364 8.54 4.97 12.91
C ASN A 364 8.46 3.76 13.85
N GLU A 365 7.35 3.62 14.57
CA GLU A 365 7.14 2.59 15.58
C GLU A 365 6.69 1.26 14.95
N LYS A 366 6.72 0.17 15.72
CA LYS A 366 6.30 -1.18 15.29
C LYS A 366 6.94 -1.58 13.95
N THR A 367 8.26 -1.65 13.92
CA THR A 367 9.05 -2.01 12.74
C THR A 367 9.07 -3.51 12.45
N GLY A 368 8.62 -4.34 13.41
CA GLY A 368 8.91 -5.78 13.45
C GLY A 368 10.25 -6.11 14.10
N PHE A 369 11.01 -5.10 14.55
CA PHE A 369 12.29 -5.25 15.25
C PHE A 369 12.28 -4.44 16.56
N ASP A 370 13.01 -4.90 17.56
CA ASP A 370 13.19 -4.17 18.82
C ASP A 370 14.09 -2.95 18.61
N VAL A 371 13.60 -1.77 18.98
CA VAL A 371 14.29 -0.48 18.78
C VAL A 371 14.42 0.33 20.08
N ASP A 372 13.73 -0.09 21.14
CA ASP A 372 13.50 0.66 22.36
C ASP A 372 13.78 -0.15 23.64
N ASN A 373 14.35 -1.36 23.52
CA ASN A 373 14.79 -2.14 24.68
C ASN A 373 15.72 -1.33 25.60
N SER A 374 15.61 -1.54 26.91
CA SER A 374 16.50 -0.89 27.89
C SER A 374 17.99 -1.25 27.72
N GLU A 375 18.28 -2.42 27.15
CA GLU A 375 19.65 -2.88 26.89
C GLU A 375 19.99 -2.74 25.39
N ASN A 376 21.04 -1.98 25.06
CA ASN A 376 21.49 -1.80 23.67
C ASN A 376 21.82 -3.14 22.96
N THR A 377 22.22 -4.16 23.72
CA THR A 377 22.51 -5.52 23.22
C THR A 377 21.27 -6.35 22.89
N LYS A 378 20.06 -5.88 23.25
CA LYS A 378 18.76 -6.51 22.94
C LYS A 378 17.99 -5.78 21.83
N GLN A 379 18.49 -4.63 21.38
CA GLN A 379 17.91 -3.90 20.25
C GLN A 379 18.41 -4.48 18.92
N GLY A 380 17.57 -4.42 17.89
CA GLY A 380 17.83 -4.92 16.54
C GLY A 380 17.37 -6.37 16.30
N PHE A 381 16.83 -7.03 17.31
CA PHE A 381 16.25 -8.37 17.17
C PHE A 381 14.84 -8.32 16.59
N GLN A 382 14.53 -9.25 15.69
CA GLN A 382 13.18 -9.40 15.14
C GLN A 382 12.20 -9.82 16.25
N LYS A 383 11.02 -9.19 16.29
CA LYS A 383 9.95 -9.50 17.23
C LYS A 383 8.92 -10.42 16.59
N GLU A 384 8.56 -11.49 17.29
CA GLU A 384 7.54 -12.45 16.84
C GLU A 384 6.13 -12.15 17.40
N ALA A 385 6.03 -11.33 18.45
CA ALA A 385 4.77 -11.02 19.12
C ALA A 385 3.81 -10.26 18.19
N ASP A 386 2.56 -10.72 18.10
CA ASP A 386 1.51 -10.12 17.26
C ASP A 386 1.27 -8.63 17.57
N SER A 387 1.44 -8.22 18.83
CA SER A 387 1.25 -6.83 19.27
C SER A 387 2.25 -5.84 18.66
N ASP A 388 3.42 -6.32 18.25
CA ASP A 388 4.52 -5.52 17.70
C ASP A 388 4.78 -5.79 16.21
N LYS A 389 3.87 -6.54 15.55
CA LYS A 389 3.94 -6.77 14.11
C LYS A 389 3.86 -5.45 13.35
N SER A 390 4.69 -5.35 12.32
CA SER A 390 4.69 -4.19 11.43
C SER A 390 3.45 -4.18 10.54
N ALA A 391 3.09 -3.00 10.06
CA ALA A 391 2.14 -2.88 8.97
C ALA A 391 2.84 -3.28 7.66
N PRO A 392 2.42 -4.38 7.00
CA PRO A 392 3.04 -4.80 5.74
C PRO A 392 2.59 -3.89 4.58
N ILE A 393 3.38 -3.84 3.51
CA ILE A 393 2.91 -3.32 2.22
C ILE A 393 1.80 -4.26 1.72
N ALA A 394 0.65 -3.69 1.42
CA ALA A 394 -0.56 -4.36 0.95
C ALA A 394 -0.97 -3.81 -0.42
N LEU A 395 -2.20 -4.12 -0.85
CA LEU A 395 -2.81 -3.57 -2.06
C LEU A 395 -4.26 -3.14 -1.77
N PRO A 396 -4.47 -2.05 -1.00
CA PRO A 396 -5.80 -1.56 -0.63
C PRO A 396 -6.55 -0.95 -1.82
N PHE A 397 -7.81 -0.54 -1.63
CA PHE A 397 -8.71 -0.10 -2.71
C PHE A 397 -8.10 0.82 -3.76
N GLU A 398 -7.50 1.94 -3.34
CA GLU A 398 -6.96 2.95 -4.24
C GLU A 398 -5.76 2.41 -5.04
N ALA A 399 -4.79 1.79 -4.37
CA ALA A 399 -3.63 1.18 -5.01
C ALA A 399 -4.01 -0.03 -5.88
N TYR A 400 -5.01 -0.80 -5.47
CA TYR A 400 -5.55 -1.93 -6.22
C TYR A 400 -6.11 -1.47 -7.55
N PHE A 401 -7.06 -0.53 -7.56
CA PHE A 401 -7.69 -0.05 -8.79
C PHE A 401 -6.77 0.82 -9.65
N ALA A 402 -5.73 1.44 -9.08
CA ALA A 402 -4.62 2.00 -9.86
C ALA A 402 -3.95 0.93 -10.75
N ASN A 403 -3.91 -0.32 -10.28
CA ASN A 403 -3.29 -1.45 -10.97
C ASN A 403 -4.29 -2.23 -11.86
N ILE A 404 -5.45 -1.66 -12.18
CA ILE A 404 -6.50 -2.29 -13.00
C ILE A 404 -6.69 -1.53 -14.32
N GLY A 405 -6.30 -2.16 -15.43
CA GLY A 405 -6.49 -1.68 -16.81
C GLY A 405 -5.29 -2.01 -17.71
N ASN A 406 -5.37 -1.58 -18.97
CA ASN A 406 -4.41 -1.86 -20.04
C ASN A 406 -4.25 -3.36 -20.30
N LEU A 407 -5.35 -3.99 -20.73
CA LEU A 407 -5.42 -5.39 -21.13
C LEU A 407 -4.55 -5.66 -22.35
N THR A 408 -3.68 -6.67 -22.28
CA THR A 408 -2.84 -7.10 -23.41
C THR A 408 -2.84 -8.61 -23.53
N TRP A 409 -3.21 -9.14 -24.70
CA TRP A 409 -3.08 -10.56 -25.01
C TRP A 409 -1.67 -10.90 -25.49
N PHE A 410 -1.14 -12.02 -25.04
CA PHE A 410 -0.01 -12.71 -25.64
C PHE A 410 -0.27 -14.23 -25.58
N GLU A 411 -0.59 -14.82 -26.74
CA GLU A 411 -1.06 -16.20 -26.84
C GLU A 411 -2.24 -16.47 -25.89
N GLN A 412 -2.07 -17.37 -24.92
CA GLN A 412 -3.08 -17.75 -23.93
C GLN A 412 -3.10 -16.83 -22.70
N ALA A 413 -2.11 -15.95 -22.55
CA ALA A 413 -2.00 -15.04 -21.41
C ALA A 413 -2.70 -13.71 -21.69
N LEU A 414 -3.55 -13.28 -20.76
CA LEU A 414 -4.08 -11.92 -20.70
C LEU A 414 -3.37 -11.17 -19.56
N LEU A 415 -2.58 -10.16 -19.92
CA LEU A 415 -1.84 -9.30 -19.01
C LEU A 415 -2.68 -8.08 -18.63
N VAL A 416 -2.57 -7.64 -17.37
CA VAL A 416 -3.20 -6.42 -16.84
C VAL A 416 -2.09 -5.57 -16.22
N PHE A 417 -1.73 -4.45 -16.88
CA PHE A 417 -0.58 -3.65 -16.49
C PHE A 417 -0.90 -2.51 -15.51
N GLY A 418 -2.17 -2.19 -15.32
CA GLY A 418 -2.60 -1.04 -14.55
C GLY A 418 -2.62 0.25 -15.37
N ILE A 419 -3.11 1.33 -14.78
CA ILE A 419 -3.34 2.61 -15.43
C ILE A 419 -2.48 3.71 -14.81
N CYS A 420 -2.26 4.79 -15.55
CA CYS A 420 -1.81 6.04 -14.96
C CYS A 420 -3.03 6.74 -14.37
N LEU A 421 -3.11 6.86 -13.04
CA LEU A 421 -4.15 7.64 -12.39
C LEU A 421 -3.95 9.14 -12.64
N SER A 422 -5.04 9.84 -12.95
CA SER A 422 -5.08 11.30 -13.16
C SER A 422 -5.21 12.07 -11.86
#